data_AF-A0A2I6QLD2-F1
#
_entry.id   AF-A0A2I6QLD2-F1
#
_cell.length_a   1.000
_cell.length_b   1.000
_cell.length_c   1.000
_cell.angle_alpha   90.00
_cell.angle_beta   90.00
_cell.angle_gamma   90.00
#
_symmetry.space_group_name_H-M   'P 1'
#
loop_
_entity.id
_entity.type
_entity.pdbx_description
1 polymer ?
#
loop_
_entity_poly.entity_id
_entity_poly.type
_entity_poly.pdbx_seq_one_letter_code
_entity_poly.pdbx_strand_id
1 'polypeptide(L)'
;MKIRSQVGMVLNLDKCIGCHTCSVTCKNVWTGREGMEYAWFNNVETKPGIGYPKNWEDQEEWQGGWVRDVNGKIRPRLGNMPQIRVIVDEELESVWTGKKTPQQALDTAVERGNQLLRRFEKSTKS
;
A
#
# COMPACT_ATOMS: atom_id res chain seq x y z
N MET A 1 11.81 22.51 19.80
CA MET A 1 10.83 22.89 18.77
C MET A 1 11.50 22.85 17.41
N LYS A 2 10.96 22.09 16.43
CA LYS A 2 11.51 22.02 15.07
C LYS A 2 10.44 22.52 14.10
N ILE A 3 10.53 23.78 13.68
CA ILE A 3 9.57 24.39 12.75
C ILE A 3 9.77 23.82 11.35
N ARG A 4 8.67 23.45 10.69
CA ARG A 4 8.59 22.98 9.30
C ARG A 4 7.34 23.56 8.65
N SER A 5 7.32 23.59 7.31
CA SER A 5 6.17 24.02 6.52
C SER A 5 5.65 22.86 5.66
N GLN A 6 4.32 22.79 5.46
CA GLN A 6 3.66 21.80 4.61
C GLN A 6 2.51 22.47 3.84
N VAL A 7 2.36 22.14 2.56
CA VAL A 7 1.21 22.56 1.75
C VAL A 7 0.06 21.59 2.00
N GLY A 8 -1.07 22.10 2.49
CA GLY A 8 -2.31 21.33 2.72
C GLY A 8 -3.30 21.50 1.56
N MET A 9 -4.34 20.66 1.54
CA MET A 9 -5.43 20.71 0.56
C MET A 9 -6.78 20.56 1.26
N VAL A 10 -7.81 21.24 0.75
CA VAL A 10 -9.19 21.14 1.22
C VAL A 10 -10.09 20.79 0.04
N LEU A 11 -10.97 19.79 0.20
CA LEU A 11 -11.98 19.40 -0.78
C LEU A 11 -13.36 19.68 -0.19
N ASN A 12 -14.13 20.57 -0.82
CA ASN A 12 -15.52 20.83 -0.43
C ASN A 12 -16.45 19.81 -1.10
N LEU A 13 -16.98 18.88 -0.30
CA LEU A 13 -17.83 17.79 -0.78
C LEU A 13 -19.21 18.26 -1.24
N ASP A 14 -19.71 19.40 -0.77
CA ASP A 14 -21.00 19.98 -1.22
C ASP A 14 -20.93 20.49 -2.67
N LYS A 15 -19.72 20.77 -3.16
CA LYS A 15 -19.47 21.28 -4.52
C LYS A 15 -18.92 20.21 -5.46
N CYS A 16 -18.64 19.01 -4.96
CA CYS A 16 -18.15 17.93 -5.80
C CYS A 16 -19.30 17.35 -6.63
N ILE A 17 -19.18 17.41 -7.95
CA ILE A 17 -20.21 16.90 -8.87
C ILE A 17 -19.85 15.55 -9.50
N GLY A 18 -18.75 14.92 -9.06
CA GLY A 18 -18.34 13.61 -9.57
C GLY A 18 -17.98 13.56 -11.05
N CYS A 19 -17.48 14.66 -11.65
CA CYS A 19 -17.22 14.72 -13.10
C CYS A 19 -15.93 14.05 -13.58
N HIS A 20 -15.08 13.56 -12.66
CA HIS A 20 -13.79 12.91 -12.95
C HIS A 20 -12.74 13.75 -13.71
N THR A 21 -12.95 15.05 -13.91
CA THR A 21 -11.95 15.92 -14.58
C THR A 21 -10.59 15.90 -13.87
N CYS A 22 -10.59 15.88 -12.53
CA CYS A 22 -9.37 15.82 -11.74
C CYS A 22 -8.63 14.47 -11.90
N SER A 23 -9.34 13.38 -12.18
CA SER A 23 -8.74 12.07 -12.44
C SER A 23 -8.08 12.02 -13.81
N VAL A 24 -8.78 12.48 -14.86
CA VAL A 24 -8.29 12.45 -16.24
C VAL A 24 -7.06 13.35 -16.42
N THR A 25 -7.10 14.55 -15.85
CA THR A 25 -5.97 15.48 -15.91
C THR A 25 -4.72 14.89 -15.24
N CYS A 26 -4.87 14.28 -14.06
CA CYS A 26 -3.78 13.59 -13.37
C CYS A 26 -3.23 12.41 -14.18
N LYS A 27 -4.11 11.57 -14.73
CA LYS A 27 -3.77 10.42 -15.58
C LYS A 27 -2.93 10.82 -16.79
N ASN A 28 -3.39 11.84 -17.53
CA ASN A 28 -2.73 12.29 -18.75
C ASN A 28 -1.32 12.83 -18.49
N VAL A 29 -1.12 13.52 -17.36
CA VAL A 29 0.19 14.09 -17.03
C VAL A 29 1.14 13.02 -16.48
N TRP A 30 0.66 12.09 -15.63
CA TRP A 30 1.56 11.28 -14.80
C TRP A 30 1.52 9.77 -15.07
N THR A 31 0.35 9.20 -15.38
CA THR A 31 0.16 7.73 -15.40
C THR A 31 -0.39 7.19 -16.72
N GLY A 32 -0.06 7.85 -17.83
CA GLY A 32 -0.37 7.40 -19.19
C GLY A 32 0.66 6.47 -19.83
N ARG A 33 1.74 6.14 -19.12
CA ARG A 33 2.81 5.24 -19.58
C ARG A 33 2.46 3.77 -19.38
N GLU A 34 3.12 2.90 -20.15
CA GLU A 34 2.96 1.44 -20.04
C GLU A 34 3.27 0.93 -18.63
N GLY A 35 2.43 0.02 -18.13
CA GLY A 35 2.49 -0.55 -16.78
C GLY A 35 1.85 0.29 -15.68
N MET A 36 1.33 1.49 -15.99
CA MET A 36 0.62 2.38 -15.05
C MET A 36 -0.78 2.77 -15.52
N GLU A 37 -1.28 2.17 -16.60
CA GLU A 37 -2.57 2.48 -17.21
C GLU A 37 -3.71 2.23 -16.22
N TYR A 38 -3.59 1.19 -15.40
CA TYR A 38 -4.56 0.88 -14.37
C TYR A 38 -4.53 1.86 -13.19
N ALA A 39 -3.42 2.57 -12.97
CA ALA A 39 -3.18 3.35 -11.75
C ALA A 39 -3.76 4.77 -11.80
N TRP A 40 -4.75 5.05 -10.98
CA TRP A 40 -5.35 6.37 -10.84
C TRP A 40 -4.86 7.05 -9.56
N PHE A 41 -3.82 7.89 -9.65
CA PHE A 41 -3.26 8.62 -8.50
C PHE A 41 -4.29 9.55 -7.85
N ASN A 42 -5.18 10.12 -8.65
CA ASN A 42 -6.33 10.89 -8.17
C ASN A 42 -7.61 10.25 -8.71
N ASN A 43 -8.43 9.66 -7.85
CA ASN A 43 -9.67 8.98 -8.21
C ASN A 43 -10.87 9.63 -7.52
N VAL A 44 -12.06 9.41 -8.08
CA VAL A 44 -13.34 9.87 -7.53
C VAL A 44 -14.21 8.64 -7.33
N GLU A 45 -14.83 8.52 -6.16
CA GLU A 45 -15.64 7.38 -5.75
C GLU A 45 -17.02 7.84 -5.31
N THR A 46 -18.06 7.10 -5.71
CA THR A 46 -19.41 7.29 -5.20
C THR A 46 -19.55 6.64 -3.83
N LYS A 47 -20.17 7.35 -2.88
CA LYS A 47 -20.53 6.79 -1.57
C LYS A 47 -22.06 6.75 -1.41
N PRO A 48 -22.62 5.68 -0.82
CA PRO A 48 -21.95 4.44 -0.40
C PRO A 48 -21.41 3.61 -1.58
N GLY A 49 -20.26 2.94 -1.42
CA GLY A 49 -19.62 2.17 -2.48
C GLY A 49 -18.29 1.53 -2.04
N ILE A 50 -17.82 0.54 -2.82
CA ILE A 50 -16.64 -0.29 -2.51
C ILE A 50 -15.28 0.39 -2.77
N GLY A 51 -15.27 1.50 -3.53
CA GLY A 51 -14.06 2.27 -3.85
C GLY A 51 -13.07 1.59 -4.80
N TYR A 52 -11.89 2.21 -4.92
CA TYR A 52 -10.77 1.76 -5.76
C TYR A 52 -9.43 1.83 -4.98
N PRO A 53 -8.67 0.73 -4.86
CA PRO A 53 -9.05 -0.64 -5.21
C PRO A 53 -10.25 -1.12 -4.38
N LYS A 54 -10.88 -2.22 -4.79
CA LYS A 54 -12.11 -2.71 -4.14
C LYS A 54 -11.87 -2.93 -2.65
N ASN A 55 -12.80 -2.44 -1.83
CA ASN A 55 -12.80 -2.56 -0.37
C ASN A 55 -11.55 -1.98 0.31
N TRP A 56 -10.89 -0.97 -0.27
CA TRP A 56 -9.65 -0.41 0.30
C TRP A 56 -9.79 0.11 1.74
N GLU A 57 -11.01 0.44 2.19
CA GLU A 57 -11.30 0.89 3.55
C GLU A 57 -11.19 -0.26 4.58
N ASP A 58 -11.29 -1.53 4.17
CA ASP A 58 -11.18 -2.69 5.06
C ASP A 58 -9.73 -2.96 5.50
N GLN A 59 -9.38 -2.49 6.69
CA GLN A 59 -8.03 -2.69 7.23
C GLN A 59 -7.82 -4.06 7.90
N GLU A 60 -8.84 -4.90 8.01
CA GLU A 60 -8.68 -6.31 8.36
C GLU A 60 -8.17 -7.12 7.16
N GLU A 61 -8.57 -6.74 5.94
CA GLU A 61 -8.03 -7.29 4.70
C GLU A 61 -6.68 -6.64 4.33
N TRP A 62 -6.64 -5.31 4.19
CA TRP A 62 -5.51 -4.60 3.57
C TRP A 62 -4.36 -4.24 4.51
N GLN A 63 -4.57 -4.37 5.82
CA GLN A 63 -3.52 -4.20 6.84
C GLN A 63 -2.73 -2.88 6.75
N GLY A 64 -3.37 -1.80 6.29
CA GLY A 64 -2.78 -0.46 6.17
C GLY A 64 -2.76 0.33 7.48
N GLY A 65 -1.96 1.40 7.49
CA GLY A 65 -1.89 2.35 8.60
C GLY A 65 -1.14 1.86 9.84
N TRP A 66 -1.54 2.39 11.00
CA TRP A 66 -0.86 2.20 12.29
C TRP A 66 -1.80 1.64 13.35
N VAL A 67 -1.24 0.88 14.29
CA VAL A 67 -1.93 0.43 15.51
C VAL A 67 -1.19 1.02 16.71
N ARG A 68 -1.95 1.43 17.73
CA ARG A 68 -1.43 1.89 19.01
C ARG A 68 -1.45 0.73 20.00
N ASP A 69 -0.27 0.37 20.50
CA ASP A 69 -0.10 -0.67 21.50
C ASP A 69 -0.54 -0.18 22.89
N VAL A 70 -0.76 -1.12 23.83
CA VAL A 70 -1.18 -0.84 25.21
C VAL A 70 -0.19 0.04 25.98
N ASN A 71 1.10 -0.02 25.62
CA ASN A 71 2.15 0.82 26.18
C ASN A 71 2.22 2.23 25.54
N GLY A 72 1.29 2.55 24.64
CA GLY A 72 1.19 3.83 23.95
C GLY A 72 2.09 3.98 22.73
N LYS A 73 2.94 2.98 22.41
CA LYS A 73 3.78 2.99 21.21
C LYS A 73 2.94 2.75 19.96
N ILE A 74 3.33 3.36 18.85
CA ILE A 74 2.74 3.08 17.54
C ILE A 74 3.59 2.07 16.77
N ARG A 75 2.93 1.18 16.07
CA ARG A 75 3.56 0.25 15.12
C ARG A 75 2.75 0.18 13.83
N PRO A 76 3.38 -0.12 12.68
CA PRO A 76 2.63 -0.43 11.47
C PRO A 76 1.64 -1.56 11.74
N ARG A 77 0.45 -1.48 11.14
CA ARG A 77 -0.52 -2.58 11.17
C ARG A 77 0.04 -3.81 10.48
N LEU A 78 0.70 -3.61 9.35
CA LEU A 78 1.52 -4.62 8.68
C LEU A 78 2.63 -5.11 9.60
N GLY A 79 2.45 -6.30 10.17
CA GLY A 79 3.42 -6.93 11.04
C GLY A 79 4.66 -7.43 10.30
N ASN A 80 5.74 -7.64 11.05
CA ASN A 80 6.97 -8.29 10.57
C ASN A 80 7.66 -7.64 9.36
N MET A 81 7.43 -6.34 9.11
CA MET A 81 8.08 -5.61 8.01
C MET A 81 9.62 -5.75 7.98
N PRO A 82 10.37 -5.72 9.11
CA PRO A 82 11.81 -5.98 9.09
C PRO A 82 12.16 -7.38 8.55
N GLN A 83 11.43 -8.42 8.98
CA GLN A 83 11.66 -9.78 8.52
C GLN A 83 11.24 -9.98 7.05
N ILE A 84 10.19 -9.29 6.60
CA ILE A 84 9.79 -9.28 5.19
C ILE A 84 10.88 -8.62 4.33
N ARG A 85 11.51 -7.55 4.80
CA ARG A 85 12.64 -6.94 4.08
C ARG A 85 13.82 -7.89 3.96
N VAL A 86 14.16 -8.62 5.02
CA VAL A 86 15.21 -9.65 4.96
C VAL A 86 14.91 -10.69 3.89
N ILE A 87 13.65 -11.16 3.79
CA ILE A 87 13.25 -12.08 2.70
C ILE A 87 13.48 -11.44 1.34
N VAL A 88 13.03 -10.21 1.14
CA VAL A 88 13.19 -9.51 -0.15
C VAL A 88 14.66 -9.35 -0.52
N ASP A 89 15.50 -8.97 0.44
CA ASP A 89 16.94 -8.78 0.23
C ASP A 89 17.61 -10.12 -0.16
N GLU A 90 17.32 -11.23 0.54
CA GLU A 90 17.85 -12.57 0.22
C GLU A 90 17.44 -13.06 -1.18
N GLU A 91 16.18 -12.84 -1.56
CA GLU A 91 15.67 -13.23 -2.87
C GLU A 91 16.30 -12.38 -3.98
N LEU A 92 16.48 -11.08 -3.76
CA LEU A 92 17.16 -10.19 -4.71
C LEU A 92 18.65 -10.51 -4.85
N GLU A 93 19.35 -10.84 -3.75
CA GLU A 93 20.73 -11.31 -3.80
C GLU A 93 20.86 -12.60 -4.62
N SER A 94 19.86 -13.48 -4.56
CA SER A 94 19.80 -14.70 -5.38
C SER A 94 19.65 -14.39 -6.88
N VAL A 95 18.99 -13.29 -7.23
CA VAL A 95 18.94 -12.80 -8.63
C VAL A 95 20.29 -12.22 -9.04
N TRP A 96 20.90 -11.37 -8.23
CA TRP A 96 22.18 -10.72 -8.55
C TRP A 96 23.34 -11.72 -8.66
N THR A 97 23.27 -12.84 -7.95
CA THR A 97 24.25 -13.94 -8.04
C THR A 97 23.92 -14.95 -9.16
N GLY A 98 22.85 -14.72 -9.93
CA GLY A 98 22.45 -15.57 -11.06
C GLY A 98 21.84 -16.91 -10.66
N LYS A 99 21.45 -17.10 -9.39
CA LYS A 99 20.85 -18.35 -8.88
C LYS A 99 19.37 -18.49 -9.18
N LYS A 100 18.65 -17.37 -9.32
CA LYS A 100 17.20 -17.31 -9.63
C LYS A 100 16.92 -16.28 -10.71
N THR A 101 15.84 -16.48 -11.46
CA THR A 101 15.30 -15.40 -12.31
C THR A 101 14.59 -14.33 -11.45
N PRO A 102 14.45 -13.08 -11.93
CA PRO A 102 13.72 -12.05 -11.22
C PRO A 102 12.29 -12.47 -10.84
N GLN A 103 11.58 -13.15 -11.76
CA GLN A 103 10.23 -13.63 -11.51
C GLN A 103 10.19 -14.66 -10.38
N GLN A 104 11.06 -15.67 -10.43
CA GLN A 104 11.13 -16.71 -9.39
C GLN A 104 11.45 -16.14 -8.02
N ALA A 105 12.35 -15.16 -7.96
CA ALA A 105 12.70 -14.50 -6.71
C ALA A 105 11.52 -13.70 -6.13
N LEU A 106 10.81 -12.94 -6.96
CA LEU A 106 9.62 -12.20 -6.53
C LEU A 106 8.50 -13.14 -6.07
N ASP A 107 8.23 -14.22 -6.80
CA ASP A 107 7.22 -15.21 -6.42
C ASP A 107 7.57 -15.88 -5.08
N THR A 108 8.84 -16.24 -4.89
CA THR A 108 9.33 -16.80 -3.62
C THR A 108 9.22 -15.79 -2.48
N ALA A 109 9.57 -14.52 -2.73
CA ALA A 109 9.48 -13.46 -1.74
C ALA A 109 8.03 -13.26 -1.27
N VAL A 110 7.07 -13.30 -2.21
CA VAL A 110 5.63 -13.25 -1.91
C VAL A 110 5.21 -14.45 -1.07
N GLU A 111 5.60 -15.67 -1.46
CA GLU A 111 5.24 -16.88 -0.71
C GLU A 111 5.77 -16.83 0.74
N ARG A 112 7.07 -16.57 0.90
CA ARG A 112 7.74 -16.50 2.23
C ARG A 112 7.18 -15.34 3.06
N GLY A 113 6.94 -14.18 2.44
CA GLY A 113 6.33 -13.02 3.08
C GLY A 113 4.93 -13.32 3.59
N ASN A 114 4.09 -13.96 2.77
CA ASN A 114 2.73 -14.36 3.13
C ASN A 114 2.72 -15.32 4.34
N GLN A 115 3.67 -16.25 4.42
CA GLN A 115 3.78 -17.13 5.59
C GLN A 115 4.08 -16.35 6.88
N LEU A 116 4.98 -15.35 6.83
CA LEU A 116 5.26 -14.49 7.99
C LEU A 116 4.05 -13.66 8.40
N LEU A 117 3.31 -13.12 7.42
CA LEU A 117 2.09 -12.36 7.67
C LEU A 117 1.01 -13.24 8.30
N ARG A 118 0.84 -14.48 7.84
CA ARG A 118 -0.11 -15.44 8.45
C ARG A 118 0.26 -15.82 9.89
N ARG A 119 1.55 -16.00 10.19
CA ARG A 119 2.00 -16.23 11.57
C ARG A 119 1.73 -15.02 12.46
N PHE A 120 1.98 -13.82 11.93
CA PHE A 120 1.68 -12.58 12.63
C PHE A 120 0.18 -12.44 12.92
N GLU A 121 -0.67 -12.66 11.91
CA GLU A 121 -2.13 -12.62 12.04
C GLU A 121 -2.61 -13.49 13.20
N LYS A 122 -2.12 -14.73 13.30
CA LYS A 122 -2.43 -15.65 14.41
C LYS A 122 -2.00 -15.11 15.77
N SER A 123 -0.84 -14.46 15.85
CA SER A 123 -0.33 -13.89 17.11
C SER A 123 -1.08 -12.64 17.56
N THR A 124 -1.74 -11.93 16.65
CA THR A 124 -2.43 -10.66 16.96
C THR A 124 -3.90 -10.84 17.30
N LYS A 125 -4.50 -11.99 16.96
CA LYS A 125 -5.89 -12.36 17.26
C LYS A 125 -6.06 -13.02 18.65
N SER A 126 -5.01 -13.05 19.48
CA SER A 126 -5.02 -13.60 20.84
C SER A 126 -5.13 -12.52 21.92
#